data_AF-A0A5C7L553-F1
#
_entry.id   AF-A0A5C7L553-F1
#
_cell.length_a   1.000
_cell.length_b   1.000
_cell.length_c   1.000
_cell.angle_alpha   90.00
_cell.angle_beta   90.00
_cell.angle_gamma   90.00
#
_symmetry.space_group_name_H-M   'P 1'
#
loop_
_entity.id
_entity.type
_entity.pdbx_description
1 polymer ?
#
loop_
_entity_poly.entity_id
_entity_poly.type
_entity_poly.pdbx_seq_one_letter_code
_entity_poly.pdbx_strand_id
1 'polypeptide(L)'
;MHKTLFLAALALSAVASTAAADTLAMPETAAEAKASAPLPAPAATPASISLPAKGISMAEVVKKFGEPRAKHPPVGGGEPRQPPITRWDYENFSVFFEHSHVIHAVIPDHPAELHHTEELKPAP
;
A
#
# COMPACT_ATOMS: atom_id res chain seq x y z
N MET A 1 21.66 31.66 -56.61
CA MET A 1 20.95 30.50 -57.21
C MET A 1 19.55 30.48 -56.62
N HIS A 2 18.53 30.74 -57.46
CA HIS A 2 17.11 30.70 -57.07
C HIS A 2 16.52 29.35 -57.51
N LYS A 3 15.82 28.64 -56.61
CA LYS A 3 14.99 27.48 -56.99
C LYS A 3 13.91 27.15 -55.94
N THR A 4 12.69 27.63 -56.23
CA THR A 4 11.32 27.03 -56.04
C THR A 4 10.95 26.38 -54.70
N LEU A 5 9.98 26.91 -53.94
CA LEU A 5 8.51 26.71 -54.07
C LEU A 5 8.07 25.24 -53.97
N PHE A 6 7.31 24.90 -52.91
CA PHE A 6 6.08 24.10 -53.03
C PHE A 6 5.17 24.32 -51.80
N LEU A 7 3.96 24.82 -52.09
CA LEU A 7 2.78 24.83 -51.22
C LEU A 7 2.28 23.39 -50.99
N ALA A 8 1.79 23.11 -49.79
CA ALA A 8 0.70 22.15 -49.59
C ALA A 8 -0.06 22.51 -48.31
N ALA A 9 -1.19 23.18 -48.47
CA ALA A 9 -2.18 23.36 -47.44
C ALA A 9 -2.98 22.05 -47.30
N LEU A 10 -3.09 21.51 -46.09
CA LEU A 10 -3.99 20.41 -45.79
C LEU A 10 -4.88 20.82 -44.62
N ALA A 11 -6.08 21.27 -44.95
CA ALA A 11 -7.14 21.55 -43.99
C ALA A 11 -7.70 20.22 -43.49
N LEU A 12 -7.57 19.96 -42.18
CA LEU A 12 -8.16 18.79 -41.54
C LEU A 12 -9.39 19.24 -40.75
N SER A 13 -10.57 19.00 -41.32
CA SER A 13 -11.87 19.26 -40.70
C SER A 13 -12.09 18.27 -39.55
N ALA A 14 -12.31 18.77 -38.33
CA ALA A 14 -12.72 17.96 -37.18
C ALA A 14 -14.25 17.93 -37.09
N VAL A 15 -14.86 16.75 -37.21
CA VAL A 15 -16.26 16.52 -36.84
C VAL A 15 -16.28 16.14 -35.36
N ALA A 16 -16.99 16.91 -34.53
CA ALA A 16 -17.24 16.56 -33.15
C ALA A 16 -18.52 15.72 -33.09
N SER A 17 -18.38 14.44 -32.72
CA SER A 17 -19.52 13.56 -32.46
C SER A 17 -19.93 13.69 -30.99
N THR A 18 -21.13 14.21 -30.73
CA THR A 18 -21.71 14.24 -29.38
C THR A 18 -22.34 12.88 -29.08
N ALA A 19 -21.77 12.12 -28.15
CA ALA A 19 -22.40 10.91 -27.63
C ALA A 19 -23.49 11.28 -26.60
N ALA A 20 -24.73 10.83 -26.83
CA ALA A 20 -25.79 10.85 -25.83
C ALA A 20 -25.69 9.59 -24.96
N ALA A 21 -25.61 9.76 -23.64
CA ALA A 21 -25.62 8.65 -22.69
C ALA A 21 -27.06 8.41 -22.21
N ASP A 22 -27.55 7.19 -22.42
CA ASP A 22 -28.87 6.73 -21.98
C ASP A 22 -28.78 6.32 -20.50
N THR A 23 -29.61 6.92 -19.63
CA THR A 23 -29.61 6.62 -18.19
C THR A 23 -30.60 5.49 -17.90
N LEU A 24 -30.08 4.33 -17.47
CA LEU A 24 -30.88 3.17 -17.12
C LEU A 24 -31.30 3.26 -15.65
N ALA A 25 -32.59 3.50 -15.40
CA ALA A 25 -33.15 3.52 -14.05
C ALA A 25 -33.28 2.09 -13.49
N MET A 26 -32.66 1.82 -12.34
CA MET A 26 -32.87 0.57 -11.60
C MET A 26 -34.02 0.74 -10.61
N PRO A 27 -34.89 -0.27 -10.43
CA PRO A 27 -35.99 -0.21 -9.49
C PRO A 27 -35.49 -0.23 -8.04
N GLU A 28 -36.03 0.67 -7.23
CA GLU A 28 -35.82 0.74 -5.79
C GLU A 28 -36.50 -0.48 -5.14
N THR A 29 -35.71 -1.47 -4.72
CA THR A 29 -36.21 -2.56 -3.88
C THR A 29 -36.33 -2.03 -2.46
N ALA A 30 -37.56 -1.99 -1.95
CA ALA A 30 -37.85 -1.57 -0.58
C ALA A 30 -37.14 -2.51 0.41
N ALA A 31 -36.25 -1.95 1.22
CA ALA A 31 -35.52 -2.67 2.26
C ALA A 31 -36.45 -3.03 3.43
N GLU A 32 -36.68 -4.32 3.62
CA GLU A 32 -37.39 -4.86 4.78
C GLU A 32 -36.45 -4.82 6.02
N ALA A 33 -36.82 -4.04 7.02
CA ALA A 33 -36.03 -3.83 8.23
C ALA A 33 -36.06 -5.07 9.15
N LYS A 34 -34.99 -5.86 9.16
CA LYS A 34 -34.73 -6.83 10.23
C LYS A 34 -34.00 -6.15 11.39
N ALA A 35 -34.73 -5.97 12.49
CA ALA A 35 -34.16 -5.59 13.78
C ALA A 35 -33.16 -6.67 14.25
N SER A 36 -31.87 -6.33 14.25
CA SER A 36 -30.83 -7.13 14.90
C SER A 36 -30.48 -6.51 16.26
N ALA A 37 -30.36 -7.36 17.27
CA ALA A 37 -30.03 -7.00 18.64
C ALA A 37 -28.70 -6.21 18.74
N PRO A 38 -28.50 -5.39 19.79
CA PRO A 38 -27.26 -4.64 19.95
C PRO A 38 -26.08 -5.60 20.15
N LEU A 39 -25.14 -5.57 19.22
CA LEU A 39 -23.82 -6.16 19.40
C LEU A 39 -23.07 -5.40 20.52
N PRO A 40 -22.26 -6.08 21.34
CA PRO A 40 -21.38 -5.38 22.27
C PRO A 40 -20.48 -4.41 21.50
N ALA A 41 -20.32 -3.19 22.03
CA ALA A 41 -19.53 -2.14 21.39
C ALA A 41 -18.13 -2.66 21.05
N PRO A 42 -17.59 -2.36 19.84
CA PRO A 42 -16.23 -2.74 19.50
C PRO A 42 -15.28 -2.13 20.54
N ALA A 43 -14.37 -2.96 21.05
CA ALA A 43 -13.23 -2.49 21.82
C ALA A 43 -12.57 -1.34 21.06
N ALA A 44 -12.24 -0.26 21.77
CA ALA A 44 -11.64 0.94 21.19
C ALA A 44 -10.50 0.52 20.25
N THR A 45 -10.65 0.85 18.97
CA THR A 45 -9.64 0.58 17.94
C THR A 45 -8.33 1.19 18.41
N PRO A 46 -7.22 0.44 18.52
CA PRO A 46 -5.93 1.03 18.86
C PRO A 46 -5.64 2.12 17.83
N ALA A 47 -5.17 3.28 18.30
CA ALA A 47 -4.79 4.38 17.41
C ALA A 47 -3.89 3.83 16.30
N SER A 48 -4.26 4.07 15.04
CA SER A 48 -3.53 3.55 13.89
C SER A 48 -2.14 4.18 13.84
N ILE A 49 -1.13 3.45 14.28
CA ILE A 49 0.27 3.85 14.12
C ILE A 49 0.58 3.88 12.62
N SER A 50 1.00 5.03 12.11
CA SER A 50 1.50 5.12 10.75
C SER A 50 2.83 4.37 10.66
N LEU A 51 2.93 3.41 9.74
CA LEU A 51 4.13 2.61 9.51
C LEU A 51 4.81 3.03 8.20
N PRO A 52 6.14 2.94 8.10
CA PRO A 52 6.86 3.07 6.84
C PRO A 52 6.32 2.12 5.78
N ALA A 53 6.02 2.65 4.60
CA ALA A 53 5.60 1.83 3.46
C ALA A 53 6.77 0.95 2.97
N LYS A 54 6.45 -0.24 2.47
CA LYS A 54 7.43 -1.13 1.83
C LYS A 54 8.09 -0.40 0.65
N GLY A 55 9.40 -0.59 0.50
CA GLY A 55 10.19 -0.09 -0.62
C GLY A 55 10.71 1.33 -0.46
N ILE A 56 10.32 2.09 0.56
CA ILE A 56 10.93 3.42 0.79
C ILE A 56 12.34 3.26 1.34
N SER A 57 13.20 4.24 1.07
CA SER A 57 14.61 4.20 1.49
C SER A 57 14.77 4.48 2.99
N MET A 58 15.87 4.00 3.59
CA MET A 58 16.28 4.35 4.97
C MET A 58 16.26 5.86 5.21
N ALA A 59 16.77 6.66 4.27
CA ALA A 59 16.79 8.11 4.38
C ALA A 59 15.37 8.71 4.41
N GLU A 60 14.45 8.15 3.62
CA GLU A 60 13.04 8.57 3.63
C GLU A 60 12.33 8.17 4.93
N VAL A 61 12.67 6.99 5.50
CA VAL A 61 12.19 6.61 6.83
C VAL A 61 12.65 7.63 7.87
N VAL A 62 13.93 7.98 7.92
CA VAL A 62 14.42 9.01 8.88
C VAL A 62 13.72 10.35 8.65
N LYS A 63 13.55 10.77 7.40
CA LYS A 63 12.89 12.03 7.05
C LYS A 63 11.44 12.07 7.55
N LYS A 64 10.71 10.95 7.49
CA LYS A 64 9.28 10.89 7.82
C LYS A 64 9.01 10.53 9.29
N PHE A 65 9.84 9.70 9.89
CA PHE A 65 9.61 9.09 11.21
C PHE A 65 10.65 9.50 12.26
N GLY A 66 11.69 10.24 11.87
CA GLY A 66 12.81 10.62 12.74
C GLY A 66 13.87 9.53 12.87
N GLU A 67 14.87 9.80 13.71
CA GLU A 67 15.91 8.82 14.04
C GLU A 67 15.31 7.69 14.88
N PRO A 68 15.68 6.42 14.61
CA PRO A 68 15.26 5.31 15.44
C PRO A 68 15.95 5.33 16.81
N ARG A 69 15.31 4.71 17.80
CA ARG A 69 15.86 4.50 19.16
C ARG A 69 17.06 3.56 19.14
N ALA A 70 17.04 2.55 18.27
CA ALA A 70 18.15 1.63 18.09
C ALA A 70 18.32 1.21 16.62
N LYS A 71 19.58 1.07 16.18
CA LYS A 71 19.96 0.52 14.88
C LYS A 71 20.74 -0.76 15.12
N HIS A 72 20.18 -1.92 14.76
CA HIS A 72 20.86 -3.20 14.87
C HIS A 72 21.79 -3.41 13.67
N PRO A 73 22.93 -4.10 13.84
CA PRO A 73 23.78 -4.46 12.72
C PRO A 73 23.04 -5.40 11.75
N PRO A 74 23.40 -5.38 10.45
CA PRO A 74 22.83 -6.31 9.49
C PRO A 74 23.15 -7.75 9.85
N VAL A 75 22.19 -8.65 9.64
CA VAL A 75 22.38 -10.10 9.67
C VAL A 75 22.29 -10.66 8.25
N GLY A 76 23.07 -11.69 7.93
CA GLY A 76 23.22 -12.19 6.56
C GLY A 76 24.18 -11.34 5.72
N GLY A 77 24.06 -11.40 4.39
CA GLY A 77 24.91 -10.69 3.43
C GLY A 77 26.19 -11.40 3.02
N GLY A 78 26.48 -12.58 3.60
CA GLY A 78 27.67 -13.37 3.26
C GLY A 78 27.55 -14.18 1.96
N GLU A 79 26.32 -14.46 1.51
CA GLU A 79 26.03 -15.31 0.35
C GLU A 79 25.01 -14.62 -0.58
N PRO A 80 25.04 -14.86 -1.91
CA PRO A 80 24.12 -14.22 -2.86
C PRO A 80 22.63 -14.47 -2.56
N ARG A 81 22.30 -15.61 -1.93
CA ARG A 81 20.93 -15.98 -1.57
C ARG A 81 20.51 -15.53 -0.17
N GLN A 82 21.41 -14.89 0.57
CA GLN A 82 21.18 -14.40 1.93
C GLN A 82 21.44 -12.90 1.96
N PRO A 83 20.52 -12.07 1.44
CA PRO A 83 20.73 -10.63 1.43
C PRO A 83 20.84 -10.09 2.88
N PRO A 84 21.59 -9.01 3.11
CA PRO A 84 21.74 -8.44 4.44
C PRO A 84 20.44 -7.78 4.91
N ILE A 85 19.97 -8.16 6.09
CA ILE A 85 18.77 -7.62 6.73
C ILE A 85 19.16 -6.76 7.93
N THR A 86 18.80 -5.49 7.91
CA THR A 86 19.01 -4.53 9.00
C THR A 86 17.69 -4.27 9.71
N ARG A 87 17.69 -4.22 11.05
CA ARG A 87 16.51 -3.82 11.85
C ARG A 87 16.77 -2.49 12.56
N TRP A 88 15.83 -1.56 12.46
CA TRP A 88 15.78 -0.37 13.31
C TRP A 88 14.55 -0.42 14.21
N ASP A 89 14.71 -0.02 15.46
CA ASP A 89 13.63 0.05 16.44
C ASP A 89 13.24 1.50 16.71
N TYR A 90 11.96 1.80 16.56
CA TYR A 90 11.31 3.02 17.02
C TYR A 90 10.57 2.73 18.33
N GLU A 91 9.97 3.75 18.94
CA GLU A 91 9.30 3.62 20.23
C GLU A 91 8.21 2.52 20.24
N ASN A 92 7.39 2.47 19.18
CA ASN A 92 6.21 1.60 19.11
C ASN A 92 6.22 0.59 17.96
N PHE A 93 7.27 0.57 17.13
CA PHE A 93 7.37 -0.32 15.96
C PHE A 93 8.82 -0.55 15.56
N SER A 94 9.08 -1.64 14.83
CA SER A 94 10.39 -1.92 14.23
C SER A 94 10.29 -1.95 12.71
N VAL A 95 11.35 -1.52 12.04
CA VAL A 95 11.47 -1.48 10.58
C VAL A 95 12.61 -2.39 10.16
N PHE A 96 12.34 -3.27 9.20
CA PHE A 96 13.29 -4.18 8.59
C PHE A 96 13.63 -3.70 7.19
N PHE A 97 14.92 -3.67 6.90
CA PHE A 97 15.46 -3.25 5.63
C PHE A 97 16.24 -4.39 5.01
N GLU A 98 16.07 -4.57 3.71
CA GLU A 98 17.05 -5.29 2.90
C GLU A 98 17.90 -4.24 2.19
N HIS A 99 19.21 -4.32 2.35
CA HIS A 99 20.13 -3.26 1.93
C HIS A 99 19.71 -1.89 2.52
N SER A 100 19.14 -1.00 1.70
CA SER A 100 18.72 0.35 2.07
C SER A 100 17.22 0.60 1.95
N HIS A 101 16.41 -0.41 1.67
CA HIS A 101 14.97 -0.27 1.43
C HIS A 101 14.14 -1.08 2.41
N VAL A 102 13.00 -0.52 2.82
CA VAL A 102 12.06 -1.18 3.74
C VAL A 102 11.51 -2.43 3.10
N ILE A 103 11.65 -3.57 3.77
CA ILE A 103 10.93 -4.81 3.42
C ILE A 103 9.72 -5.02 4.32
N HIS A 104 9.77 -4.61 5.59
CA HIS A 104 8.64 -4.74 6.50
C HIS A 104 8.71 -3.76 7.66
N ALA A 105 7.56 -3.40 8.22
CA ALA A 105 7.44 -2.67 9.47
C ALA A 105 6.42 -3.38 10.34
N VAL A 106 6.74 -3.63 11.60
CA VAL A 106 5.93 -4.44 12.52
C VAL A 106 5.72 -3.70 13.83
N ILE A 107 4.54 -3.87 14.41
CA ILE A 107 4.25 -3.45 15.78
C ILE A 107 4.47 -4.70 16.63
N PRO A 108 5.41 -4.67 17.61
CA PRO A 108 5.57 -5.75 18.56
C PRO A 108 4.24 -6.14 19.23
N ASP A 109 4.06 -7.44 19.50
CA ASP A 109 2.87 -8.01 20.15
C ASP A 109 1.55 -7.84 19.39
N HIS A 110 1.59 -7.35 18.15
CA HIS A 110 0.45 -7.26 17.24
C HIS A 110 0.77 -7.99 15.92
N PRO A 111 0.91 -9.33 15.95
CA PRO A 111 1.15 -10.09 14.73
C PRO A 111 -0.02 -9.92 13.76
N ALA A 112 0.26 -10.09 12.46
CA ALA A 112 -0.79 -10.12 11.46
C ALA A 112 -1.84 -11.18 11.82
N GLU A 113 -3.11 -10.84 11.58
CA GLU A 113 -4.20 -11.76 11.81
C GLU A 113 -4.00 -13.03 10.97
N LEU A 114 -4.08 -14.19 11.62
CA LEU A 114 -3.95 -15.45 10.92
C LEU A 114 -5.25 -15.75 10.18
N HIS A 115 -5.17 -15.79 8.86
CA HIS A 115 -6.24 -16.31 8.02
C HIS A 115 -6.07 -17.83 7.88
N HIS A 116 -7.18 -18.57 7.84
CA HIS A 116 -7.20 -20.05 7.75
C HIS A 116 -6.81 -20.79 9.04
N THR A 117 -7.25 -20.28 10.20
CA THR A 117 -7.07 -20.92 11.51
C THR A 117 -7.61 -22.36 11.57
N GLU A 118 -8.61 -22.71 10.75
CA GLU A 118 -9.16 -24.08 10.64
C GLU A 118 -8.11 -25.14 10.25
N GLU A 119 -7.03 -24.73 9.58
CA GLU A 119 -5.95 -25.63 9.15
C GLU A 119 -4.86 -25.81 10.21
N LEU A 120 -4.88 -25.03 11.29
CA LEU A 120 -3.97 -25.16 12.44
C LEU A 120 -4.37 -26.38 13.29
N LYS A 121 -4.19 -27.58 12.74
CA LYS A 121 -4.32 -28.81 13.52
C LYS A 121 -3.04 -29.01 14.35
N PRO A 122 -3.15 -29.31 15.66
CA PRO A 122 -1.98 -29.66 16.45
C PRO A 122 -1.30 -30.90 15.87
N ALA A 123 0.02 -30.91 15.86
CA ALA A 123 0.80 -32.09 15.49
C ALA A 123 0.48 -33.25 16.45
N PRO A 124 0.37 -34.50 15.95
CA PRO A 124 0.11 -35.68 16.78
C PRO A 124 1.25 -35.99 17.75
#